data_AF-A0A8J3MUG1-F1
#
_entry.id   AF-A0A8J3MUG1-F1
#
_cell.length_a   1.000
_cell.length_b   1.000
_cell.length_c   1.000
_cell.angle_alpha   90.00
_cell.angle_beta   90.00
_cell.angle_gamma   90.00
#
_symmetry.space_group_name_H-M   'P 1'
#
loop_
_entity.id
_entity.type
_entity.pdbx_description
1 polymer ?
#
loop_
_entity_poly.entity_id
_entity_poly.type
_entity_poly.pdbx_seq_one_letter_code
_entity_poly.pdbx_strand_id
1 'polypeptide(L)' 'MFIVNAIKAIYNFIVGDMIILLGVLIVIALLTLIYGISALEPLRAISGYILIAATLIVLIATLSREAYSRHR' A
#
# COMPACT_ATOMS: atom_id res chain seq x y z
N MET A 1 14.06 -25.75 -15.40
CA MET A 1 12.70 -25.62 -14.82
C MET A 1 12.73 -24.96 -13.43
N PHE A 2 13.60 -25.38 -12.51
CA PHE A 2 13.69 -24.81 -11.14
C PHE A 2 14.09 -23.32 -11.10
N ILE A 3 15.10 -22.93 -11.88
CA ILE A 3 15.64 -21.56 -11.89
C ILE A 3 14.58 -20.53 -12.35
N VAL A 4 13.75 -20.88 -13.35
CA VAL A 4 12.71 -19.99 -13.89
C VAL A 4 11.61 -19.72 -12.86
N ASN A 5 11.24 -20.74 -12.06
CA ASN A 5 10.23 -20.59 -11.00
C ASN A 5 10.75 -19.72 -9.86
N ALA A 6 12.02 -19.85 -9.49
CA ALA A 6 12.64 -19.00 -8.47
C ALA A 6 12.66 -17.53 -8.89
N ILE A 7 13.01 -17.24 -10.15
CA ILE A 7 13.00 -15.88 -10.69
C ILE A 7 11.59 -15.28 -10.68
N LYS A 8 10.57 -16.06 -11.06
CA LYS A 8 9.16 -15.63 -11.01
C LYS A 8 8.70 -15.31 -9.59
N ALA A 9 9.10 -16.11 -8.61
CA ALA A 9 8.76 -15.88 -7.22
C ALA A 9 9.38 -14.57 -6.69
N ILE A 10 10.65 -14.32 -7.02
CA ILE A 10 11.34 -13.07 -6.66
C ILE A 10 10.68 -11.87 -7.34
N TYR A 11 10.33 -11.97 -8.62
CA TYR A 11 9.62 -10.91 -9.33
C TYR A 11 8.27 -10.59 -8.68
N ASN A 12 7.47 -11.62 -8.37
CA ASN A 12 6.18 -11.43 -7.70
C ASN A 12 6.32 -10.91 -6.27
N PHE A 13 7.42 -11.22 -5.58
CA PHE A 13 7.72 -10.67 -4.25
C PHE A 13 8.16 -9.19 -4.31
N ILE A 14 8.98 -8.80 -5.29
CA ILE A 14 9.42 -7.40 -5.46
C ILE A 14 8.25 -6.53 -5.91
N VAL A 15 7.54 -6.94 -6.97
CA VAL A 15 6.31 -6.26 -7.41
C VAL A 15 5.30 -6.27 -6.27
N GLY A 16 5.27 -7.40 -5.55
CA GLY A 16 4.75 -7.66 -4.22
C GLY A 16 4.75 -6.43 -3.30
N ASP A 17 5.95 -6.17 -2.80
CA ASP A 17 6.27 -5.15 -1.83
C ASP A 17 6.09 -3.72 -2.38
N MET A 18 6.22 -3.53 -3.69
CA MET A 18 6.03 -2.20 -4.31
C MET A 18 4.63 -1.63 -4.08
N ILE A 19 3.59 -2.46 -3.96
CA ILE A 19 2.23 -1.98 -3.65
C ILE A 19 2.16 -1.41 -2.24
N ILE A 20 2.77 -2.10 -1.26
CA ILE A 20 2.84 -1.63 0.12
C ILE A 20 3.64 -0.33 0.18
N LEU A 21 4.81 -0.31 -0.46
CA LEU A 21 5.68 0.86 -0.51
C LEU A 21 4.96 2.09 -1.09
N LEU A 22 4.28 1.92 -2.23
CA LEU A 22 3.52 3.01 -2.86
C LEU A 22 2.33 3.46 -1.99
N GLY A 23 1.64 2.50 -1.39
CA GLY A 23 0.55 2.77 -0.45
C GLY A 23 0.99 3.62 0.74
N VAL A 24 2.08 3.22 1.38
CA VAL A 24 2.68 3.97 2.51
C VAL A 24 3.13 5.35 2.06
N LEU A 25 3.75 5.47 0.87
CA LEU A 25 4.18 6.77 0.32
C LEU A 25 2.99 7.74 0.15
N ILE A 26 1.87 7.25 -0.41
CA ILE A 26 0.65 8.04 -0.58
C ILE A 26 0.09 8.48 0.77
N VAL A 27 0.07 7.59 1.75
CA VAL A 27 -0.41 7.89 3.10
C VAL A 27 0.43 8.97 3.77
N ILE A 28 1.76 8.87 3.68
CA ILE A 28 2.68 9.87 4.22
C ILE A 28 2.47 11.21 3.51
N ALA A 29 2.33 11.22 2.18
CA ALA A 29 2.06 12.44 1.42
C ALA A 29 0.74 13.10 1.84
N LEU A 30 -0.34 12.33 2.02
CA LEU A 30 -1.64 12.82 2.49
C LEU A 30 -1.56 13.39 3.91
N LEU A 31 -0.88 12.71 4.83
CA LEU A 31 -0.66 13.23 6.18
C LEU A 31 0.14 14.54 6.14
N THR A 32 1.20 14.58 5.34
CA THR A 32 2.02 15.79 5.18
C THR A 32 1.19 16.94 4.66
N LEU A 33 0.27 16.69 3.75
CA LEU A 33 -0.66 17.69 3.24
C LEU A 33 -1.64 18.19 4.32
N ILE A 34 -2.27 17.26 5.06
CA ILE A 34 -3.23 17.58 6.13
C ILE A 34 -2.58 18.39 7.27
N TYR A 35 -1.35 18.07 7.63
CA TYR A 35 -0.62 18.77 8.69
C TYR A 35 0.12 20.02 8.18
N GLY A 36 0.46 20.09 6.90
CA GLY A 36 1.13 21.24 6.30
C GLY A 36 0.20 22.38 5.87
N ILE A 37 -1.08 22.09 5.61
CA ILE A 37 -2.05 23.08 5.13
C ILE A 37 -3.04 23.45 6.25
N SER A 38 -3.10 24.75 6.59
CA SER A 38 -4.02 25.26 7.62
C SER A 38 -5.49 25.07 7.27
N ALA A 39 -5.86 25.15 5.99
CA ALA A 39 -7.22 24.91 5.52
C ALA A 39 -7.72 23.46 5.76
N LEU A 40 -6.80 22.51 5.97
CA LEU A 40 -7.13 21.11 6.27
C LEU A 40 -7.13 20.80 7.77
N GLU A 41 -7.04 21.82 8.64
CA GLU A 41 -7.08 21.66 10.09
C GLU A 41 -8.27 20.83 10.60
N PRO A 42 -9.52 21.01 10.12
CA PRO A 42 -10.66 20.21 10.58
C PRO A 42 -10.49 18.71 10.28
N LEU A 43 -9.72 18.35 9.25
CA LEU A 43 -9.45 16.96 8.87
C LEU A 43 -8.46 16.26 9.81
N ARG A 44 -7.68 17.01 10.58
CA ARG A 44 -6.68 16.44 11.51
C ARG A 44 -7.32 15.59 12.59
N ALA A 45 -8.53 15.95 13.05
CA ALA A 45 -9.29 15.21 14.05
C ALA A 45 -9.64 13.78 13.60
N ILE A 46 -9.79 13.55 12.29
CA ILE A 46 -10.12 12.24 11.72
C ILE A 46 -8.93 11.57 11.02
N SER A 47 -7.74 12.16 11.08
CA SER A 47 -6.53 11.65 10.43
C SER A 47 -6.19 10.20 10.81
N GLY A 48 -6.44 9.81 12.07
CA GLY A 48 -6.31 8.42 12.52
C GLY A 48 -7.22 7.45 11.78
N TYR A 49 -8.48 7.83 11.51
CA TYR A 49 -9.40 7.00 10.73
C TYR A 49 -8.98 6.92 9.25
N ILE A 50 -8.45 8.01 8.69
CA ILE A 50 -7.90 8.03 7.34
C ILE A 50 -6.73 7.04 7.22
N LEU A 51 -5.85 7.00 8.23
CA LEU A 51 -4.72 6.06 8.27
C LEU A 51 -5.20 4.61 8.31
N ILE A 52 -6.17 4.30 9.17
CA ILE A 52 -6.73 2.95 9.27
C ILE A 52 -7.34 2.53 7.94
N ALA A 53 -8.19 3.37 7.35
CA ALA A 53 -8.84 3.08 6.06
C ALA A 53 -7.80 2.88 4.94
N ALA A 54 -6.81 3.76 4.84
CA ALA A 54 -5.76 3.65 3.84
C ALA A 54 -4.91 2.38 4.03
N THR A 55 -4.57 2.03 5.28
CA THR A 55 -3.84 0.79 5.60
C THR A 55 -4.64 -0.44 5.16
N LEU A 56 -5.95 -0.48 5.47
CA LEU A 56 -6.82 -1.57 5.05
C LEU A 56 -6.88 -1.69 3.52
N ILE A 57 -6.99 -0.57 2.81
CA ILE A 57 -7.01 -0.56 1.33
C ILE A 57 -5.72 -1.15 0.77
N VAL A 58 -4.55 -0.74 1.30
CA VAL A 58 -3.24 -1.22 0.85
C VAL A 58 -3.08 -2.72 1.13
N LEU A 59 -3.50 -3.18 2.32
CA LEU A 59 -3.47 -4.60 2.67
C LEU A 59 -4.40 -5.42 1.79
N ILE A 60 -5.64 -4.96 1.55
CA ILE A 60 -6.59 -5.62 0.66
C ILE A 60 -6.03 -5.69 -0.77
N ALA A 61 -5.46 -4.60 -1.28
CA ALA A 61 -4.86 -4.57 -2.62
C ALA A 61 -3.69 -5.56 -2.73
N THR A 62 -2.85 -5.63 -1.70
CA THR A 62 -1.70 -6.55 -1.64
C THR A 62 -2.17 -8.01 -1.60
N LEU A 63 -3.06 -8.34 -0.67
CA LEU A 63 -3.61 -9.69 -0.51
C LEU A 63 -4.41 -10.14 -1.73
N SER A 64 -5.19 -9.25 -2.34
CA SER A 64 -5.96 -9.56 -3.56
C SER A 64 -5.05 -9.92 -4.72
N ARG A 65 -3.95 -9.18 -4.89
CA ARG A 65 -2.96 -9.50 -5.91
C ARG A 65 -2.25 -10.82 -5.62
N GLU A 66 -1.87 -11.08 -4.37
CA GLU A 66 -1.22 -12.35 -3.99
C GLU A 66 -2.15 -13.54 -4.20
N ALA A 67 -3.42 -13.43 -3.81
CA ALA A 67 -4.44 -14.44 -4.06
C ALA A 67 -4.63 -14.71 -5.56
N TYR A 68 -4.65 -13.66 -6.38
CA TYR A 68 -4.74 -13.80 -7.84
C TYR A 68 -3.46 -14.39 -8.45
N SER A 69 -2.28 -14.02 -7.94
CA SER A 69 -0.99 -14.56 -8.39
C SER A 69 -0.82 -16.05 -8.03
N ARG A 70 -1.50 -16.55 -7.00
CA ARG A 70 -1.49 -17.98 -6.64
C ARG A 70 -2.36 -18.84 -7.57
N HIS A 71 -3.34 -18.24 -8.23
CA HIS A 71 -4.29 -18.95 -9.10
C HIS A 71 -3.84 -19.04 -10.58
N ARG A 72 -2.71 -18.46 -10.95
CA ARG A 72 -2.05 -18.62 -12.27
C ARG A 72 -0.70 -19.31 -12.13
#